data_AF-A0AAU4WJ24-F1
#
_entry.id   AF-A0AAU4WJ24-F1
#
_cell.length_a   1.000
_cell.length_b   1.000
_cell.length_c   1.000
_cell.angle_alpha   90.00
_cell.angle_beta   90.00
_cell.angle_gamma   90.00
#
_symmetry.space_group_name_H-M   'P 1'
#
loop_
_entity.id
_entity.type
_entity.pdbx_description
1 polymer ?
#
loop_
_entity_poly.entity_id
_entity_poly.type
_entity_poly.pdbx_seq_one_letter_code
_entity_poly.pdbx_strand_id
1 'polypeptide(L)' 'MATTSESATVRPAAEVNEQIRALWLRAGGRLSAEERVEYEALVVEWAAAMREAA' A
#
# COMPACT_ATOMS: atom_id res chain seq x y z
N MET A 1 -16.60 23.67 -8.99
CA MET A 1 -16.14 22.66 -8.03
C MET A 1 -16.56 21.31 -8.57
N ALA A 2 -15.62 20.50 -9.05
CA ALA A 2 -15.90 19.16 -9.55
C ALA A 2 -15.62 18.17 -8.41
N THR A 3 -16.66 17.79 -7.69
CA THR A 3 -16.65 16.57 -6.87
C THR A 3 -16.87 15.40 -7.82
N THR A 4 -15.79 14.83 -8.33
CA THR A 4 -15.82 13.52 -8.99
C THR A 4 -15.41 12.48 -7.96
N SER A 5 -16.40 11.93 -7.25
CA SER A 5 -16.30 10.57 -6.73
C SER A 5 -16.63 9.64 -7.89
N GLU A 6 -15.64 9.01 -8.50
CA GLU A 6 -15.87 7.94 -9.46
C GLU A 6 -14.80 6.87 -9.24
N SER A 7 -15.19 5.85 -8.48
CA SER A 7 -14.42 4.64 -8.12
C SER A 7 -13.15 4.93 -7.31
N ALA A 8 -13.14 4.56 -6.04
CA ALA A 8 -11.87 4.26 -5.38
C ALA A 8 -11.29 3.02 -6.08
N THR A 9 -10.69 3.19 -7.25
CA THR A 9 -9.91 2.17 -7.94
C THR A 9 -8.86 1.72 -6.95
N VAL A 10 -8.98 0.48 -6.50
CA VAL A 10 -7.97 -0.16 -5.67
C VAL A 10 -6.63 0.06 -6.36
N ARG A 11 -5.64 0.60 -5.63
CA ARG A 11 -4.33 0.88 -6.22
C ARG A 11 -3.76 -0.43 -6.76
N PRO A 12 -3.09 -0.42 -7.94
CA PRO A 12 -2.49 -1.63 -8.49
C PRO A 12 -1.56 -2.30 -7.48
N ALA A 13 -1.60 -3.64 -7.41
CA ALA A 13 -0.76 -4.39 -6.49
C ALA A 13 0.74 -4.08 -6.66
N ALA A 14 1.18 -3.75 -7.88
CA ALA A 14 2.55 -3.32 -8.14
C ALA A 14 2.92 -2.01 -7.41
N GLU A 15 2.04 -1.02 -7.42
CA GLU A 15 2.25 0.29 -6.78
C GLU A 15 2.28 0.18 -5.26
N VAL A 16 1.40 -0.65 -4.68
CA VAL A 16 1.41 -0.91 -3.24
C VAL A 16 2.70 -1.65 -2.84
N ASN A 17 3.18 -2.59 -3.66
CA ASN A 17 4.45 -3.26 -3.44
C ASN A 17 5.66 -2.31 -3.51
N GLU A 18 5.65 -1.31 -4.38
CA GLU A 18 6.70 -0.30 -4.45
C GLU A 18 6.78 0.54 -3.16
N GLN A 19 5.63 0.90 -2.58
CA GLN A 19 5.58 1.59 -1.29
C GLN A 19 6.10 0.71 -0.15
N ILE A 20 5.75 -0.59 -0.13
CA ILE A 20 6.31 -1.53 0.85
C ILE A 20 7.84 -1.55 0.73
N ARG A 21 8.40 -1.61 -0.50
CA ARG A 21 9.86 -1.59 -0.70
C ARG A 21 10.49 -0.27 -0.26
N ALA A 22 9.86 0.86 -0.57
CA ALA A 22 10.34 2.18 -0.17
C ALA A 22 10.37 2.32 1.37
N LEU A 23 9.35 1.80 2.05
CA LEU A 23 9.30 1.73 3.51
C LEU A 23 10.47 0.91 4.08
N TRP A 24 10.73 -0.28 3.54
CA TRP A 24 11.87 -1.10 3.95
C TRP A 24 13.23 -0.42 3.70
N LEU A 25 13.36 0.31 2.60
CA LEU A 25 14.57 1.05 2.28
C LEU A 25 14.83 2.18 3.27
N ARG A 26 13.79 2.96 3.65
CA ARG A 26 13.94 4.04 4.64
C ARG A 26 14.21 3.52 6.05
N ALA A 27 13.61 2.38 6.40
CA ALA A 27 13.72 1.78 7.73
C ALA A 27 15.10 1.13 8.00
N GLY A 28 15.95 0.98 6.98
CA GLY A 28 17.31 0.45 7.16
C GLY A 28 17.36 -0.99 7.67
N GLY A 29 16.32 -1.79 7.39
CA GLY A 29 16.24 -3.21 7.73
C GLY A 29 15.41 -3.57 8.97
N ARG A 30 14.91 -2.59 9.75
CA ARG A 30 13.93 -2.84 10.82
C ARG A 30 12.92 -1.71 10.90
N LEU A 31 11.64 -2.06 10.85
CA LEU A 31 10.54 -1.11 11.00
C LEU A 31 10.40 -0.69 12.48
N SER A 32 10.20 0.61 12.69
CA SER A 32 9.69 1.13 13.97
C SER A 32 8.25 0.66 14.23
N ALA A 33 7.71 0.94 15.42
CA ALA A 33 6.32 0.62 15.74
C ALA A 33 5.32 1.33 14.81
N GLU A 34 5.60 2.58 14.44
CA GLU A 34 4.76 3.37 13.54
C GLU A 34 4.86 2.85 12.10
N GLU A 35 6.09 2.57 11.64
CA GLU A 35 6.34 2.00 10.33
C GLU A 35 5.72 0.61 10.16
N ARG A 36 5.63 -0.15 11.26
CA ARG A 36 4.96 -1.44 11.26
C ARG A 36 3.46 -1.32 11.02
N VAL A 37 2.79 -0.32 11.60
CA VAL A 37 1.37 -0.06 11.33
C VAL A 37 1.16 0.30 9.86
N GLU A 38 2.04 1.13 9.29
CA GLU A 38 2.02 1.46 7.86
C GLU A 38 2.24 0.22 6.98
N TYR A 39 3.22 -0.61 7.33
CA TYR A 39 3.47 -1.88 6.63
C TYR A 39 2.27 -2.81 6.66
N GLU A 40 1.64 -3.00 7.82
CA GLU A 40 0.46 -3.87 7.97
C GLU A 40 -0.71 -3.36 7.12
N ALA A 41 -0.94 -2.04 7.09
CA ALA A 41 -1.95 -1.44 6.22
C ALA A 41 -1.64 -1.67 4.73
N LEU A 42 -0.40 -1.45 4.31
CA LEU A 42 0.04 -1.68 2.92
C LEU A 42 -0.09 -3.15 2.51
N VAL A 43 0.19 -4.10 3.41
CA VAL A 43 0.03 -5.55 3.14
C VAL A 43 -1.44 -5.92 2.96
N VAL A 44 -2.34 -5.39 3.79
CA VAL A 44 -3.79 -5.63 3.65
C VAL A 44 -4.30 -5.08 2.32
N GLU A 45 -3.86 -3.88 1.95
CA GLU A 45 -4.22 -3.26 0.68
C GLU A 45 -3.66 -4.03 -0.51
N TRP A 46 -2.40 -4.44 -0.46
CA TRP A 46 -1.78 -5.25 -1.50
C TRP A 46 -2.54 -6.56 -1.71
N ALA A 47 -2.94 -7.23 -0.62
CA ALA A 47 -3.73 -8.45 -0.69
C ALA A 47 -5.10 -8.21 -1.33
N ALA A 48 -5.73 -7.06 -1.10
CA ALA A 48 -6.97 -6.67 -1.78
C ALA A 48 -6.74 -6.45 -3.28
N ALA A 49 -5.71 -5.68 -3.64
CA ALA A 49 -5.35 -5.43 -5.03
C ALA A 49 -5.01 -6.72 -5.80
N MET A 50 -4.36 -7.69 -5.16
CA MET A 50 -4.05 -9.00 -5.75
C MET A 50 -5.32 -9.83 -6.02
N ARG A 51 -6.37 -9.69 -5.22
CA ARG A 51 -7.65 -10.38 -5.45
C ARG A 51 -8.45 -9.76 -6.60
N GLU A 52 -8.40 -8.44 -6.75
CA GLU A 52 -9.03 -7.74 -7.87
C GLU A 52 -8.29 -7.97 -9.20
N ALA A 53 -7.01 -8.32 -9.15
CA ALA A 53 -6.20 -8.61 -10.33
C ALA A 53 -6.30 -10.08 -10.82
N ALA A 54 -7.02 -10.94 -10.09
CA ALA A 54 -7.16 -12.37 -10.38
C ALA A 54 -8.41 -12.66 -11.20
#